data_AF-A0A182EYQ0-F1
#
_entry.id   AF-A0A182EYQ0-F1
#
_cell.length_a   1.000
_cell.length_b   1.000
_cell.length_c   1.000
_cell.angle_alpha   90.00
_cell.angle_beta   90.00
_cell.angle_gamma   90.00
#
_symmetry.space_group_name_H-M   'P 1'
#
loop_
_entity.id
_entity.type
_entity.pdbx_description
1 polymer ?
#
loop_
_entity_poly.entity_id
_entity_poly.type
_entity_poly.pdbx_seq_one_letter_code
_entity_poly.pdbx_strand_id
1 'polypeptide(L)'
;SGQTKTLRHFQYVEWPDHCPPKSAELFIDFIHQVHRTKTQFGVDGPITVHCSTGAGRTGVFIALSIIIDRMKLEHVVDVFTTVKLLRTERQNMVQDKEQYHFCYQAALE
;
A
#
# COMPACT_ATOMS: atom_id res chain seq x y z
N SER A 1 10.53 -4.95 34.04
CA SER A 1 10.54 -6.16 33.20
C SER A 1 11.09 -5.79 31.82
N GLY A 2 12.20 -6.40 31.39
CA GLY A 2 12.88 -6.05 30.13
C GLY A 2 12.32 -6.79 28.92
N GLN A 3 11.07 -6.54 28.54
CA GLN A 3 10.52 -7.14 27.30
C GLN A 3 11.15 -6.48 26.07
N THR A 4 11.59 -7.29 25.12
CA THR A 4 12.15 -6.86 23.83
C THR A 4 11.23 -7.29 22.70
N LYS A 5 11.22 -6.51 21.61
CA LYS A 5 10.51 -6.82 20.37
C LYS A 5 11.40 -6.50 19.18
N THR A 6 11.33 -7.31 18.13
CA THR A 6 12.01 -7.03 16.86
C THR A 6 11.09 -6.23 15.95
N LEU A 7 11.56 -5.08 15.47
CA LEU A 7 10.87 -4.27 14.48
C LEU A 7 11.58 -4.43 13.13
N ARG A 8 10.79 -4.61 12.06
CA ARG A 8 11.29 -4.65 10.68
C ARG A 8 10.75 -3.44 9.94
N HIS A 9 11.65 -2.58 9.47
CA HIS A 9 11.30 -1.39 8.71
C HIS A 9 11.57 -1.62 7.22
N PHE A 10 10.56 -1.38 6.40
CA PHE A 10 10.64 -1.51 4.94
C PHE A 10 10.60 -0.13 4.31
N GLN A 11 11.63 0.19 3.54
CA GLN A 11 11.71 1.46 2.82
C GLN A 11 11.68 1.20 1.32
N TYR A 12 10.65 1.72 0.64
CA TYR A 12 10.61 1.76 -0.81
C TYR A 12 11.34 3.03 -1.29
N VAL A 13 12.41 2.85 -2.04
CA VAL A 13 13.32 3.94 -2.46
C VAL A 13 13.14 4.37 -3.91
N GLU A 14 12.42 3.58 -4.72
CA GLU A 14 12.24 3.80 -6.16
C GLU A 14 11.02 4.69 -6.49
N TRP A 15 10.45 5.41 -5.50
CA TRP A 15 9.32 6.32 -5.73
C TRP A 15 9.81 7.73 -6.09
N PRO A 16 9.57 8.23 -7.33
CA PRO A 16 10.02 9.56 -7.75
C PRO A 16 9.38 10.73 -6.97
N ASP A 17 10.08 11.85 -6.79
CA ASP A 17 9.65 12.93 -5.89
C ASP A 17 8.27 13.53 -6.20
N HIS A 18 7.86 13.54 -7.47
CA HIS A 18 6.65 14.26 -7.91
C HIS A 18 5.63 13.42 -8.69
N CYS A 19 5.95 12.17 -9.00
CA CYS A 19 5.04 11.29 -9.73
C CYS A 19 5.17 9.84 -9.26
N PRO A 20 4.13 9.01 -9.45
CA PRO A 20 4.27 7.58 -9.26
C PRO A 20 5.29 6.96 -10.23
N PRO A 21 5.84 5.78 -9.90
CA PRO A 21 6.67 5.00 -10.82
C PRO A 21 5.98 4.74 -12.17
N LYS A 22 6.75 4.58 -13.25
CA LYS A 22 6.22 4.30 -14.58
C LYS A 22 5.67 2.89 -14.75
N SER A 23 6.13 1.94 -13.94
CA SER A 23 5.61 0.58 -13.83
C SER A 23 5.36 0.30 -12.35
N ALA A 24 4.33 -0.48 -12.09
CA ALA A 24 3.93 -0.89 -10.75
C ALA A 24 4.68 -2.14 -10.26
N GLU A 25 5.34 -2.91 -11.13
CA GLU A 25 6.01 -4.19 -10.81
C GLU A 25 6.81 -4.14 -9.50
N LEU A 26 7.79 -3.24 -9.39
CA LEU A 26 8.63 -3.13 -8.19
C LEU A 26 7.83 -2.72 -6.94
N PHE A 27 6.76 -1.94 -7.11
CA PHE A 27 5.92 -1.51 -5.99
C PHE A 27 4.97 -2.62 -5.52
N ILE A 28 4.43 -3.41 -6.45
CA ILE A 28 3.65 -4.63 -6.18
C ILE A 28 4.52 -5.66 -5.46
N ASP A 29 5.75 -5.87 -5.93
CA ASP A 29 6.71 -6.75 -5.27
C ASP A 29 7.06 -6.29 -3.87
N PHE A 30 7.23 -4.98 -3.68
CA PHE A 30 7.43 -4.40 -2.35
C PHE A 30 6.24 -4.66 -1.42
N ILE A 31 5.00 -4.45 -1.88
CA ILE A 31 3.77 -4.77 -1.12
C ILE A 31 3.76 -6.25 -0.72
N HIS A 32 4.05 -7.14 -1.68
CA HIS A 32 4.09 -8.58 -1.41
C HIS A 32 5.18 -8.94 -0.38
N GLN A 33 6.37 -8.35 -0.46
CA GLN A 33 7.45 -8.58 0.52
C GLN A 33 7.05 -8.18 1.94
N VAL A 34 6.37 -7.04 2.10
CA VAL A 34 5.88 -6.59 3.40
C VAL A 34 4.86 -7.57 3.98
N HIS A 35 3.82 -7.94 3.21
CA HIS A 35 2.77 -8.86 3.70
C HIS A 35 3.27 -10.29 3.91
N ARG A 36 4.16 -10.79 3.04
CA ARG A 36 4.84 -12.08 3.25
C ARG A 36 5.65 -12.07 4.53
N THR A 37 6.40 -11.01 4.82
CA THR A 37 7.19 -10.89 6.05
C THR A 37 6.28 -10.87 7.29
N LYS A 38 5.18 -10.12 7.26
CA LYS A 38 4.20 -10.10 8.35
C LYS A 38 3.71 -11.52 8.67
N THR A 39 3.33 -12.27 7.64
CA THR A 39 2.82 -13.64 7.76
C THR A 39 3.92 -14.61 8.22
N GLN A 40 5.10 -14.55 7.60
CA GLN A 40 6.23 -15.45 7.89
C GLN A 40 6.68 -15.37 9.35
N PHE A 41 6.66 -14.18 9.96
CA PHE A 41 7.06 -13.98 11.35
C PHE A 41 5.88 -13.97 12.34
N GLY A 42 4.66 -14.28 11.89
CA GLY A 42 3.48 -14.34 12.76
C GLY A 42 3.20 -13.02 13.49
N VAL A 43 3.33 -11.88 12.80
CA VAL A 43 3.09 -10.57 13.42
C VAL A 43 1.59 -10.26 13.43
N ASP A 44 0.97 -10.34 14.61
CA ASP A 44 -0.47 -10.07 14.79
C ASP A 44 -0.83 -8.56 14.70
N GLY A 45 0.16 -7.68 14.92
CA GLY A 45 -0.05 -6.24 14.93
C GLY A 45 -0.33 -5.63 13.54
N PRO A 46 -0.80 -4.37 13.50
CA PRO A 46 -0.97 -3.64 12.24
C PRO A 46 0.38 -3.36 11.57
N ILE A 47 0.34 -3.16 10.25
CA ILE A 47 1.47 -2.60 9.51
C ILE A 47 1.37 -1.08 9.62
N THR A 48 2.38 -0.45 10.23
CA THR A 48 2.49 1.01 10.21
C THR A 48 3.06 1.46 8.87
N VAL A 49 2.30 2.26 8.13
CA VAL A 49 2.69 2.81 6.82
C VAL A 49 2.77 4.32 6.92
N HIS A 50 3.83 4.93 6.40
CA HIS A 50 3.98 6.39 6.37
C HIS A 50 4.66 6.89 5.09
N CYS A 51 4.42 8.15 4.78
CA CYS A 51 5.15 8.95 3.78
C CYS A 51 5.29 10.37 4.37
N SER A 52 5.43 11.42 3.56
CA SER A 52 5.54 12.80 4.08
C SER A 52 4.26 13.28 4.79
N THR A 53 3.08 13.01 4.21
CA THR A 53 1.77 13.43 4.75
C THR A 53 1.00 12.28 5.41
N GLY A 54 1.48 11.04 5.21
CA GLY A 54 0.76 9.83 5.58
C GLY A 54 -0.56 9.66 4.83
N ALA A 55 -0.70 10.24 3.62
CA ALA A 55 -1.95 10.19 2.85
C ALA A 55 -1.73 9.81 1.37
N GLY A 56 -0.73 10.39 0.71
CA GLY A 56 -0.46 10.16 -0.73
C GLY A 56 0.07 8.75 -1.02
N ARG A 57 1.39 8.57 -0.96
CA ARG A 57 2.05 7.27 -1.18
C ARG A 57 1.57 6.20 -0.20
N THR A 58 1.26 6.61 1.05
CA THR A 58 0.62 5.75 2.06
C THR A 58 -0.74 5.24 1.60
N GLY A 59 -1.57 6.11 1.02
CA GLY A 59 -2.87 5.72 0.47
C GLY A 59 -2.74 4.76 -0.69
N VAL A 60 -1.75 4.97 -1.58
CA VAL A 60 -1.50 4.04 -2.70
C VAL A 60 -1.08 2.67 -2.19
N PHE A 61 -0.16 2.58 -1.23
CA PHE A 61 0.26 1.32 -0.63
C PHE A 61 -0.93 0.55 -0.03
N ILE A 62 -1.77 1.23 0.75
CA ILE A 62 -2.90 0.60 1.44
C ILE A 62 -4.00 0.21 0.43
N ALA A 63 -4.32 1.09 -0.53
CA ALA A 63 -5.30 0.80 -1.57
C ALA A 63 -4.89 -0.42 -2.39
N LEU A 64 -3.64 -0.48 -2.85
CA LEU A 64 -3.15 -1.62 -3.62
C LEU A 64 -3.05 -2.90 -2.80
N SER A 65 -2.68 -2.82 -1.51
CA SER A 65 -2.75 -3.99 -0.64
C SER A 65 -4.16 -4.61 -0.61
N ILE A 66 -5.19 -3.78 -0.48
CA ILE A 66 -6.60 -4.23 -0.46
C ILE A 66 -7.01 -4.75 -1.84
N ILE A 67 -6.69 -4.02 -2.91
CA ILE A 67 -7.10 -4.37 -4.27
C ILE A 67 -6.46 -5.70 -4.70
N ILE A 68 -5.15 -5.88 -4.47
CA ILE A 68 -4.43 -7.11 -4.82
C ILE A 68 -5.04 -8.32 -4.10
N ASP A 69 -5.36 -8.20 -2.80
CA ASP A 69 -5.96 -9.29 -2.04
C ASP A 69 -7.37 -9.61 -2.54
N ARG A 70 -8.21 -8.59 -2.79
CA ARG A 70 -9.57 -8.79 -3.34
C ARG A 70 -9.56 -9.33 -4.76
N MET A 71 -8.62 -8.92 -5.60
CA MET A 71 -8.46 -9.48 -6.94
C MET A 71 -8.18 -10.98 -6.89
N LYS A 72 -7.30 -11.42 -5.98
CA LYS A 72 -6.93 -12.83 -5.82
C LYS A 72 -8.07 -13.69 -5.26
N LEU A 73 -8.88 -13.13 -4.36
CA LEU A 73 -9.91 -13.88 -3.63
C LEU A 73 -11.30 -13.80 -4.28
N GLU A 74 -11.64 -12.65 -4.85
CA GLU A 74 -12.99 -12.33 -5.32
C GLU A 74 -13.05 -12.06 -6.82
N HIS A 75 -11.90 -11.96 -7.52
CA HIS A 75 -11.82 -11.59 -8.94
C HIS A 75 -12.47 -10.25 -9.29
N VAL A 76 -12.44 -9.29 -8.36
CA VAL A 76 -12.97 -7.93 -8.56
C VAL A 76 -11.90 -6.86 -8.36
N VAL A 77 -12.02 -5.78 -9.14
CA VAL A 77 -11.23 -4.56 -9.00
C VAL A 77 -12.19 -3.40 -8.81
N ASP A 78 -12.12 -2.73 -7.65
CA ASP A 78 -12.88 -1.51 -7.39
C ASP A 78 -12.00 -0.46 -6.69
N VAL A 79 -11.18 0.21 -7.50
CA VAL A 79 -10.29 1.28 -7.05
C VAL A 79 -11.10 2.43 -6.42
N PHE A 80 -12.23 2.80 -7.02
CA PHE A 80 -13.05 3.91 -6.56
C PHE A 80 -13.59 3.68 -5.15
N THR A 81 -14.27 2.57 -4.93
CA THR A 81 -14.83 2.26 -3.61
C THR A 81 -13.73 2.05 -2.60
N THR A 82 -12.62 1.41 -2.97
CA THR A 82 -11.46 1.24 -2.07
C THR A 82 -10.94 2.59 -1.58
N VAL A 83 -10.65 3.53 -2.49
CA VAL A 83 -10.14 4.86 -2.11
C VAL A 83 -11.20 5.67 -1.35
N LYS A 84 -12.48 5.56 -1.73
CA LYS A 84 -13.60 6.20 -1.01
C LYS A 84 -13.65 5.74 0.45
N LEU A 85 -13.52 4.44 0.71
CA LEU A 85 -13.51 3.88 2.07
C LEU A 85 -12.24 4.28 2.84
N LEU A 86 -11.06 4.29 2.20
CA LEU A 86 -9.86 4.80 2.88
C LEU A 86 -10.02 6.26 3.33
N ARG A 87 -10.74 7.06 2.54
CA ARG A 87 -11.02 8.46 2.87
C ARG A 87 -12.04 8.65 4.01
N THR A 88 -12.80 7.61 4.40
CA THR A 88 -13.63 7.65 5.62
C THR A 88 -12.79 7.44 6.87
N GLU A 89 -11.72 6.66 6.78
CA GLU A 89 -10.82 6.36 7.91
C GLU A 89 -9.74 7.44 8.10
N ARG A 90 -9.24 8.02 7.01
CA ARG A 90 -8.27 9.12 7.04
C ARG A 90 -8.46 10.04 5.84
N GLN A 91 -8.52 11.35 6.08
CA GLN A 91 -8.70 12.32 5.00
C GLN A 91 -7.56 12.27 3.97
N ASN A 92 -7.89 12.57 2.71
CA ASN A 92 -6.96 12.73 1.59
C ASN A 92 -6.15 11.47 1.19
N MET A 93 -6.57 10.27 1.58
CA MET A 93 -5.94 9.03 1.11
C MET A 93 -5.96 8.95 -0.43
N VAL A 94 -4.78 8.69 -1.01
CA VAL A 94 -4.48 8.86 -2.45
C VAL A 94 -4.74 10.30 -2.88
N GLN A 95 -3.70 11.13 -2.87
CA GLN A 95 -3.83 12.60 -2.82
C GLN A 95 -4.09 13.24 -4.17
N ASP A 96 -3.49 12.72 -5.24
CA ASP A 96 -3.54 13.31 -6.58
C ASP A 96 -4.05 12.32 -7.63
N LYS A 97 -4.29 12.84 -8.83
CA LYS A 97 -4.87 12.09 -9.95
C LYS A 97 -3.89 11.03 -10.45
N GLU A 98 -2.60 11.35 -10.45
CA GLU A 98 -1.53 10.49 -10.92
C GLU A 98 -1.41 9.25 -10.04
N GLN A 99 -1.45 9.42 -8.71
CA GLN A 99 -1.50 8.33 -7.73
C GLN A 99 -2.76 7.46 -7.90
N TYR A 100 -3.91 8.08 -8.14
CA TYR A 100 -5.16 7.36 -8.39
C TYR A 100 -5.10 6.55 -9.70
N HIS A 101 -4.55 7.14 -10.76
CA HIS A 101 -4.29 6.45 -12.03
C HIS A 101 -3.31 5.29 -11.85
N PHE A 102 -2.24 5.50 -11.07
CA PHE A 102 -1.27 4.45 -10.76
C PHE A 102 -1.90 3.26 -10.04
N CYS A 103 -2.96 3.47 -9.24
CA CYS A 103 -3.70 2.35 -8.64
C CYS A 103 -4.38 1.46 -9.70
N TYR A 104 -4.93 2.06 -10.77
CA TYR A 104 -5.49 1.29 -11.90
C TYR A 104 -4.40 0.61 -12.72
N GLN A 105 -3.30 1.31 -12.97
CA GLN A 105 -2.16 0.75 -13.70
C GLN A 105 -1.62 -0.50 -12.99
N ALA A 106 -1.41 -0.40 -11.67
CA ALA A 106 -0.95 -1.52 -10.86
C ALA A 106 -1.96 -2.68 -10.73
N ALA A 107 -3.25 -2.43 -10.93
CA ALA A 107 -4.26 -3.49 -10.97
C ALA A 107 -4.34 -4.20 -12.35
N LEU A 108 -3.73 -3.61 -13.38
CA LEU A 108 -3.65 -4.17 -14.73
C LEU A 108 -2.35 -4.97 -14.96
N GLU A 109 -1.25 -4.51 -14.36
CA GLU A 109 0.04 -5.21 -14.32
C GLU A 109 -0.02 -6.47 -13.44
#